data_AF-A0A353U1V3-F1
#
_entry.id   AF-A0A353U1V3-F1
#
_cell.length_a   1.000
_cell.length_b   1.000
_cell.length_c   1.000
_cell.angle_alpha   90.00
_cell.angle_beta   90.00
_cell.angle_gamma   90.00
#
_symmetry.space_group_name_H-M   'P 1'
#
loop_
_entity.id
_entity.type
_entity.pdbx_description
1 polymer ?
#
loop_
_entity_poly.entity_id
_entity_poly.type
_entity_poly.pdbx_seq_one_letter_code
_entity_poly.pdbx_strand_id
1 'polypeptide(L)' 'SRDVLAFPGRVGDEASAGCNRLIKTNIAGLIESLDDLEYALGWESPTNDNKATQGYLFKAPDTP' A
#
# COMPACT_ATOMS: atom_id res chain seq x y z
N SER A 1 -11.98 9.50 -13.67
CA SER A 1 -12.27 8.10 -13.27
C SER A 1 -11.56 7.86 -11.95
N ARG A 2 -12.17 7.17 -10.97
CA ARG A 2 -11.48 6.76 -9.74
C ARG A 2 -11.17 5.28 -9.83
N ASP A 3 -10.02 4.86 -9.30
CA ASP A 3 -9.64 3.46 -9.27
C ASP A 3 -10.51 2.68 -8.27
N VAL A 4 -10.95 1.49 -8.67
CA VAL A 4 -11.71 0.57 -7.82
C VAL A 4 -10.87 -0.68 -7.65
N LEU A 5 -10.78 -1.18 -6.43
CA LEU A 5 -10.05 -2.39 -6.08
C LEU A 5 -10.99 -3.30 -5.29
N ALA A 6 -10.86 -4.62 -5.46
CA ALA A 6 -11.72 -5.57 -4.78
C ALA A 6 -10.97 -6.87 -4.47
N PHE A 7 -11.29 -7.46 -3.32
CA PHE A 7 -10.84 -8.80 -2.97
C PHE A 7 -11.70 -9.85 -3.71
N PRO A 8 -11.08 -10.92 -4.24
CA PRO A 8 -11.84 -12.05 -4.75
C PRO A 8 -12.49 -12.81 -3.59
N GLY A 9 -13.61 -13.46 -3.87
CA GLY A 9 -14.32 -14.28 -2.87
C GLY A 9 -14.86 -15.59 -3.44
N ARG A 10 -15.34 -16.48 -2.57
CA ARG A 10 -15.81 -17.81 -2.97
C ARG A 10 -16.99 -17.72 -3.94
N VAL A 11 -16.99 -18.60 -4.95
CA VAL A 11 -18.08 -18.70 -5.92
C VAL A 11 -19.32 -19.24 -5.22
N GLY A 12 -20.44 -18.52 -5.33
CA GLY A 12 -21.74 -18.90 -4.75
C GLY A 12 -22.08 -18.20 -3.44
N ASP A 13 -21.14 -17.50 -2.81
CA ASP A 13 -21.42 -16.66 -1.65
C ASP A 13 -21.99 -15.30 -2.10
N GLU A 14 -23.14 -14.91 -1.54
CA GLU A 14 -23.84 -13.67 -1.89
C GLU A 14 -22.98 -12.44 -1.60
N ALA A 15 -22.23 -12.46 -0.48
CA ALA A 15 -21.35 -11.38 -0.09
C ALA A 15 -20.18 -11.17 -1.08
N SER A 16 -19.77 -12.23 -1.78
CA SER A 16 -18.66 -12.21 -2.73
C SER A 16 -19.09 -11.90 -4.18
N ALA A 17 -20.39 -12.06 -4.49
CA ALA A 17 -20.91 -11.92 -5.85
C ALA A 17 -20.67 -10.52 -6.45
N GLY A 18 -20.78 -9.47 -5.62
CA GLY A 18 -20.54 -8.08 -6.03
C GLY A 18 -19.09 -7.83 -6.44
N CYS A 19 -18.14 -8.14 -5.55
CA CYS A 19 -16.71 -7.98 -5.80
C CYS A 19 -16.25 -8.76 -7.02
N ASN A 20 -16.62 -10.05 -7.10
CA ASN A 20 -16.29 -10.92 -8.23
C ASN A 20 -16.85 -10.38 -9.56
N ARG A 21 -18.05 -9.78 -9.55
CA ARG A 21 -18.61 -9.15 -10.75
C ARG A 21 -17.79 -7.94 -11.21
N LEU A 22 -17.37 -7.07 -10.29
CA LEU A 22 -16.58 -5.88 -10.61
C LEU A 22 -15.22 -6.24 -11.22
N ILE A 23 -14.57 -7.27 -10.67
CA ILE A 23 -13.32 -7.83 -11.19
C ILE A 23 -13.57 -8.40 -12.60
N LYS A 24 -14.62 -9.22 -12.76
CA LYS A 24 -14.95 -9.86 -14.05
C LYS A 24 -15.26 -8.86 -15.17
N THR A 25 -15.83 -7.70 -14.84
CA THR A 25 -16.12 -6.64 -15.82
C THR A 25 -14.96 -5.65 -15.99
N ASN A 26 -13.79 -5.92 -15.40
CA ASN A 26 -12.61 -5.05 -15.45
C ASN A 26 -12.88 -3.62 -14.95
N ILE A 27 -13.81 -3.48 -14.01
CA ILE A 27 -14.12 -2.21 -13.32
C ILE A 27 -13.23 -2.06 -12.09
N ALA A 28 -12.93 -3.18 -11.43
CA ALA A 28 -12.05 -3.23 -10.26
C ALA A 28 -10.79 -4.05 -10.55
N GLY A 29 -9.64 -3.59 -10.06
CA GLY A 29 -8.43 -4.39 -9.94
C GLY A 29 -8.57 -5.42 -8.82
N LEU A 30 -8.05 -6.63 -9.05
CA LEU A 30 -7.99 -7.69 -8.04
C LEU A 30 -6.82 -7.42 -7.10
N ILE A 31 -7.07 -7.47 -5.79
CA ILE A 31 -6.04 -7.40 -4.75
C ILE A 31 -6.22 -8.59 -3.78
N GLU A 32 -5.12 -9.13 -3.27
CA GLU A 32 -5.11 -10.29 -2.35
C GLU A 32 -4.44 -9.97 -1.01
N SER A 33 -3.70 -8.85 -0.95
CA SER A 33 -2.91 -8.44 0.20
C SER A 33 -2.89 -6.92 0.38
N LEU A 34 -2.27 -6.47 1.49
CA LEU A 34 -1.98 -5.06 1.71
C LEU A 34 -0.96 -4.53 0.69
N ASP A 35 0.04 -5.33 0.33
CA ASP A 35 1.09 -4.96 -0.63
C ASP A 35 0.50 -4.65 -2.02
N ASP A 36 -0.51 -5.40 -2.45
CA ASP A 36 -1.23 -5.13 -3.71
C ASP A 36 -1.98 -3.79 -3.66
N LEU A 37 -2.54 -3.45 -2.50
CA LEU A 37 -3.22 -2.17 -2.28
C LEU A 37 -2.22 -1.01 -2.29
N GLU A 38 -1.09 -1.17 -1.58
CA GLU A 38 0.00 -0.18 -1.58
C GLU A 38 0.51 0.06 -2.99
N TYR A 39 0.79 -1.01 -3.73
CA TYR A 39 1.24 -0.95 -5.11
C TYR A 39 0.21 -0.27 -6.02
N ALA A 40 -1.06 -0.66 -5.95
CA ALA A 40 -2.11 -0.10 -6.77
C ALA A 40 -2.37 1.40 -6.49
N LEU A 41 -2.17 1.84 -5.25
CA LEU A 41 -2.31 3.24 -4.85
C LEU A 41 -1.02 4.05 -5.02
N GLY A 42 0.08 3.42 -5.43
CA GLY A 42 1.40 4.05 -5.54
C GLY A 42 1.92 4.53 -4.19
N TRP A 43 1.56 3.86 -3.10
CA TRP A 43 2.14 4.14 -1.79
C TRP A 43 3.57 3.63 -1.79
N GLU A 44 4.52 4.57 -1.67
CA GLU A 44 5.92 4.22 -1.48
C GLU A 44 6.06 3.46 -0.16
N SER A 45 6.30 2.15 -0.21
CA SER A 45 6.79 1.44 0.96
C SER A 45 8.13 2.09 1.34
N PRO A 46 8.34 2.54 2.59
CA PRO A 46 9.56 3.22 2.99
C PRO A 46 10.73 2.22 3.07
N THR A 47 11.20 1.73 1.93
CA THR A 47 12.45 0.99 1.81
C THR A 47 13.58 1.99 1.61
N ASN A 48 13.80 2.83 2.61
CA ASN A 48 15.02 3.60 2.75
C ASN A 48 15.33 3.73 4.23
N ASP A 49 15.82 2.63 4.81
CA ASP A 49 16.69 2.65 5.99
C ASP A 49 18.05 3.34 5.69
N ASN A 50 18.06 4.37 4.85
CA ASN A 50 19.08 5.39 4.92
C ASN A 50 18.72 6.24 6.14
N LYS A 51 19.04 5.72 7.33
CA LYS A 51 19.08 6.52 8.56
C LYS A 51 20.01 7.69 8.27
N ALA A 52 19.44 8.80 7.83
CA ALA A 52 20.14 10.06 7.74
C ALA A 52 20.50 10.42 9.18
N THR A 53 21.72 10.06 9.58
CA THR A 53 22.28 10.48 10.85
C THR A 53 22.37 11.99 10.78
N GLN A 54 21.44 12.67 11.43
CA GLN A 54 21.48 14.12 11.57
C GLN A 54 22.80 14.48 12.24
N GLY A 55 23.70 15.10 11.48
CA GLY A 55 24.95 15.61 12.02
C GLY A 55 24.64 16.59 13.14
N TYR A 56 25.37 16.51 14.24
CA TYR A 56 25.25 17.47 15.34
C TYR A 56 25.52 18.87 14.80
N LEU A 57 24.51 19.74 14.86
CA LEU A 57 24.59 21.12 14.38
C LEU A 57 25.63 21.93 15.18
N PHE A 58 25.87 21.54 16.43
CA PHE A 58 26.91 22.11 17.28
C PHE A 58 27.62 20.96 18.01
N LYS A 59 28.97 20.93 17.95
CA LYS A 59 29.77 20.09 18.84
C LYS A 59 29.80 20.73 20.22
N ALA A 60 29.74 19.91 21.28
CA ALA A 60 29.87 20.40 22.65
C ALA A 60 31.21 21.15 22.80
N PRO A 61 31.24 22.28 23.53
CA PRO A 61 32.49 23.00 23.77
C PRO A 61 33.44 22.12 24.56
N ASP A 62 34.70 22.06 24.13
CA ASP A 62 35.76 21.36 24.83
C ASP A 62 35.88 21.96 26.24
N THR A 63 35.44 21.20 27.25
CA THR A 63 35.67 21.56 28.65
C THR A 63 37.15 21.33 28.97
N PRO A 64 37.85 22.31 29.59
CA PRO A 64 39.26 22.21 29.93
C PRO A 64 39.56 21.14 30.98
#